data_AF-A0A7S2FGR6-F1
#
_entry.id   AF-A0A7S2FGR6-F1
#
_cell.length_a   1.000
_cell.length_b   1.000
_cell.length_c   1.000
_cell.angle_alpha   90.00
_cell.angle_beta   90.00
_cell.angle_gamma   90.00
#
_symmetry.space_group_name_H-M   'P 1'
#
loop_
_entity.id
_entity.type
_entity.pdbx_description
1 polymer ?
#
loop_
_entity_poly.entity_id
_entity_poly.type
_entity_poly.pdbx_seq_one_letter_code
_entity_poly.pdbx_strand_id
1 'polypeptide(L)'
;MVPCGPSPEKPKLKTPAVDRYCMCQAGVNTSFSHNFPVKVSTVECFADEAYATYDLLVRLRDENPDVDLAFVIGTDWLQPGSSMRDWSSRNWEWKLGDPEEQRFLVTGDRMLQEFDFLVIKRPGFEVEPTPDDSSGLKKFGPRLSWLTMPEGTTFIQGNLSSTEIRKRGSKTVRDAVGKKSLQQIEGLVPRSVLAYIRRHGFYNLEDENSRRGRIAIFGGAFDPITNSHLTCAANIIHSGCADQVWLVPCGPRPDKASLKTKPLDRYCMCKIAVNQTFSCAFPVSVSDAECFEAEPLFTYDLLCKLKDLHPDAAFSFVIGSDWLQPQTDMSSWRSRNWAWKPGDPVEEQTIVTGNKMLQEFDFLVIPRPGYNVQDPADLQRFGPRMRRLTMPEDTTLIHGNLSSSEIRKRTAMDATVRDEGLSAVEGLVPAGVLAYICREGLYLDTV
;
A
#
# COMPACT_ATOMS: atom_id res chain seq x y z
N MET A 1 18.55 -10.31 10.50
CA MET A 1 17.84 -10.99 9.39
C MET A 1 18.08 -10.20 8.11
N VAL A 2 18.40 -10.86 7.01
CA VAL A 2 18.62 -10.21 5.71
C VAL A 2 17.58 -10.74 4.72
N PRO A 3 16.52 -9.99 4.42
CA PRO A 3 15.58 -10.34 3.36
C PRO A 3 16.33 -10.32 2.02
N CYS A 4 16.20 -11.38 1.23
CA CYS A 4 16.80 -11.45 -0.10
C CYS A 4 16.26 -10.31 -1.00
N GLY A 5 17.11 -9.77 -1.86
CA GLY A 5 16.84 -8.77 -2.89
C GLY A 5 16.25 -9.35 -4.19
N PRO A 6 16.10 -8.55 -5.25
CA PRO A 6 15.52 -9.00 -6.53
C PRO A 6 16.40 -10.09 -7.17
N SER A 7 15.89 -11.32 -7.29
CA SER A 7 16.69 -12.45 -7.82
C SER A 7 16.09 -12.94 -9.15
N PRO A 8 16.74 -12.67 -10.29
CA PRO A 8 16.30 -13.14 -11.61
C PRO A 8 16.20 -14.68 -11.68
N GLU A 9 17.08 -15.37 -10.97
CA GLU A 9 17.15 -16.84 -10.89
C GLU A 9 16.01 -17.47 -10.07
N LYS A 10 15.26 -16.65 -9.32
CA LYS A 10 14.06 -17.07 -8.58
C LYS A 10 12.81 -16.43 -9.19
N PRO A 11 12.42 -16.81 -10.43
CA PRO A 11 11.28 -16.20 -11.13
C PRO A 11 9.93 -16.38 -10.40
N LYS A 12 9.86 -17.33 -9.46
CA LYS A 12 8.69 -17.57 -8.58
C LYS A 12 8.61 -16.59 -7.39
N LEU A 13 9.65 -15.80 -7.13
CA LEU A 13 9.71 -14.81 -6.06
C LEU A 13 9.13 -13.47 -6.55
N LYS A 14 7.79 -13.41 -6.66
CA LYS A 14 7.07 -12.27 -7.25
C LYS A 14 6.90 -11.05 -6.33
N THR A 15 7.04 -11.23 -5.02
CA THR A 15 6.89 -10.12 -4.05
C THR A 15 8.11 -9.21 -4.12
N PRO A 16 7.98 -7.88 -4.23
CA PRO A 16 9.13 -6.96 -4.27
C PRO A 16 10.06 -7.08 -3.05
N ALA A 17 11.33 -6.71 -3.21
CA ALA A 17 12.33 -6.77 -2.13
C ALA A 17 11.94 -5.90 -0.92
N VAL A 18 11.43 -4.70 -1.19
CA VAL A 18 10.92 -3.79 -0.15
C VAL A 18 9.76 -4.39 0.64
N ASP A 19 8.83 -5.09 0.00
CA ASP A 19 7.71 -5.73 0.70
C ASP A 19 8.17 -6.92 1.55
N ARG A 20 9.20 -7.65 1.10
CA ARG A 20 9.84 -8.70 1.92
C ARG A 20 10.53 -8.09 3.13
N TYR A 21 11.19 -6.95 2.98
CA TYR A 21 11.75 -6.19 4.09
C TYR A 21 10.67 -5.75 5.07
N CYS A 22 9.60 -5.10 4.60
CA CYS A 22 8.50 -4.65 5.44
C CYS A 22 7.83 -5.80 6.20
N MET A 23 7.57 -6.94 5.54
CA MET A 23 7.04 -8.13 6.19
C MET A 23 8.02 -8.68 7.24
N CYS A 24 9.32 -8.73 6.94
CA CYS A 24 10.32 -9.20 7.90
C CYS A 24 10.41 -8.27 9.12
N GLN A 25 10.39 -6.95 8.90
CA GLN A 25 10.41 -5.94 9.94
C GLN A 25 9.15 -6.00 10.82
N ALA A 26 7.97 -6.13 10.20
CA ALA A 26 6.71 -6.29 10.90
C ALA A 26 6.70 -7.54 11.77
N GLY A 27 7.20 -8.68 11.25
CA GLY A 27 7.35 -9.91 12.01
C GLY A 27 8.26 -9.71 13.22
N VAL A 28 9.47 -9.19 13.00
CA VAL A 28 10.46 -8.95 14.06
C VAL A 28 9.92 -8.05 15.16
N ASN A 29 9.33 -6.90 14.81
CA ASN A 29 8.81 -5.93 15.77
C ASN A 29 7.69 -6.50 16.66
N THR A 30 6.95 -7.50 16.18
CA THR A 30 5.85 -8.12 16.94
C THR A 30 6.22 -9.42 17.65
N SER A 31 7.30 -10.08 17.22
CA SER A 31 7.69 -11.39 17.76
C SER A 31 8.80 -11.31 18.79
N PHE A 32 9.59 -10.24 18.81
CA PHE A 32 10.69 -10.06 19.76
C PHE A 32 10.43 -8.84 20.64
N SER A 33 10.75 -8.95 21.93
CA SER A 33 10.74 -7.79 22.83
C SER A 33 11.98 -6.93 22.59
N HIS A 34 11.93 -5.66 23.03
CA HIS A 34 13.07 -4.74 22.96
C HIS A 34 14.35 -5.27 23.62
N ASN A 35 14.24 -6.27 24.50
CA ASN A 35 15.38 -6.89 25.19
C ASN A 35 16.10 -7.96 24.34
N PHE A 36 15.55 -8.34 23.17
CA PHE A 36 16.20 -9.23 22.21
C PHE A 36 16.48 -8.49 20.91
N PRO A 37 17.72 -8.01 20.68
CA PRO A 37 18.02 -7.13 19.55
C PRO A 37 18.08 -7.92 18.23
N VAL A 38 16.92 -8.21 17.64
CA VAL A 38 16.81 -8.73 16.28
C VAL A 38 16.62 -7.55 15.33
N LYS A 39 17.55 -7.35 14.39
CA LYS A 39 17.47 -6.31 13.36
C LYS A 39 17.17 -6.92 11.99
N VAL A 40 16.46 -6.16 11.15
CA VAL A 40 16.27 -6.49 9.73
C VAL A 40 17.15 -5.56 8.91
N SER A 41 18.00 -6.12 8.06
CA SER A 41 18.90 -5.34 7.22
C SER A 41 18.18 -4.84 5.97
N THR A 42 18.50 -3.62 5.55
CA THR A 42 18.06 -3.00 4.30
C THR A 42 19.04 -3.22 3.15
N VAL A 43 20.16 -3.92 3.38
CA VAL A 43 21.29 -4.03 2.42
C VAL A 43 20.89 -4.50 1.03
N GLU A 44 19.92 -5.42 0.91
CA GLU A 44 19.39 -5.88 -0.38
C GLU A 44 18.00 -5.30 -0.73
N CYS A 45 17.43 -4.47 0.14
CA CYS A 45 16.06 -3.96 0.00
C CYS A 45 15.91 -3.04 -1.22
N PHE A 46 16.93 -2.22 -1.47
CA PHE A 46 16.97 -1.21 -2.53
C PHE A 46 18.01 -1.52 -3.62
N ALA A 47 18.58 -2.72 -3.61
CA ALA A 47 19.50 -3.15 -4.65
C ALA A 47 18.71 -3.55 -5.90
N ASP A 48 19.23 -3.22 -7.08
CA ASP A 48 18.62 -3.58 -8.37
C ASP A 48 18.60 -5.09 -8.59
N GLU A 49 19.59 -5.79 -8.04
CA GLU A 49 19.73 -7.25 -8.05
C GLU A 49 20.17 -7.75 -6.67
N ALA A 50 19.82 -9.00 -6.36
CA ALA A 50 20.25 -9.69 -5.16
C ALA A 50 21.77 -9.91 -5.21
N TYR A 51 22.45 -9.69 -4.09
CA TYR A 51 23.86 -10.04 -3.98
C TYR A 51 24.01 -11.56 -3.97
N ALA A 52 25.12 -12.03 -4.52
CA ALA A 52 25.57 -13.38 -4.20
C ALA A 52 25.87 -13.46 -2.69
N THR A 53 25.63 -14.63 -2.08
CA THR A 53 25.75 -14.78 -0.63
C THR A 53 27.15 -14.39 -0.11
N TYR A 54 28.20 -14.72 -0.87
CA TYR A 54 29.57 -14.35 -0.51
C TYR A 54 29.75 -12.82 -0.49
N ASP A 55 29.33 -12.12 -1.55
CA ASP A 55 29.41 -10.65 -1.64
C ASP A 55 28.64 -9.97 -0.49
N LEU A 56 27.46 -10.49 -0.15
CA LEU A 56 26.66 -10.01 0.98
C LEU A 56 27.42 -10.15 2.30
N LEU A 57 28.02 -11.31 2.56
CA LEU A 57 28.74 -11.57 3.81
C LEU A 57 30.01 -10.70 3.93
N VAL A 58 30.74 -10.51 2.82
CA VAL A 58 31.89 -9.57 2.77
C VAL A 58 31.42 -8.17 3.13
N ARG A 59 30.36 -7.68 2.48
CA ARG A 59 29.82 -6.35 2.76
C ARG A 59 29.38 -6.18 4.21
N LEU A 60 28.68 -7.16 4.79
CA LEU A 60 28.23 -7.09 6.19
C LEU A 60 29.40 -7.06 7.17
N ARG A 61 30.47 -7.83 6.90
CA ARG A 61 31.72 -7.80 7.67
C ARG A 61 32.40 -6.44 7.56
N ASP A 62 32.50 -5.88 6.35
CA ASP A 62 33.15 -4.59 6.12
C ASP A 62 32.37 -3.42 6.76
N GLU A 63 31.02 -3.50 6.77
CA GLU A 63 30.16 -2.55 7.47
C GLU A 63 30.22 -2.68 9.01
N ASN A 64 30.70 -3.83 9.53
CA ASN A 64 30.73 -4.15 10.96
C ASN A 64 32.03 -4.89 11.35
N PRO A 65 33.21 -4.26 11.24
CA PRO A 65 34.50 -4.94 11.37
C PRO A 65 34.77 -5.52 12.77
N ASP A 66 34.12 -4.98 13.80
CA ASP A 66 34.30 -5.39 15.20
C ASP A 66 33.31 -6.47 15.65
N VAL A 67 32.52 -7.04 14.73
CA VAL A 67 31.48 -8.03 15.03
C VAL A 67 31.82 -9.38 14.44
N ASP A 68 31.82 -10.42 15.28
CA ASP A 68 31.89 -11.80 14.81
C ASP A 68 30.63 -12.16 14.03
N LEU A 69 30.78 -12.31 12.71
CA LEU A 69 29.68 -12.61 11.80
C LEU A 69 29.57 -14.13 11.57
N ALA A 70 28.42 -14.70 11.89
CA ALA A 70 28.10 -16.09 11.55
C ALA A 70 26.85 -16.17 10.66
N PHE A 71 26.90 -17.03 9.66
CA PHE A 71 25.78 -17.31 8.77
C PHE A 71 24.98 -18.52 9.24
N VAL A 72 23.69 -18.34 9.46
CA VAL A 72 22.82 -19.39 10.00
C VAL A 72 22.16 -20.15 8.86
N ILE A 73 22.34 -21.47 8.81
CA ILE A 73 21.79 -22.35 7.78
C ILE A 73 21.06 -23.57 8.38
N GLY A 74 20.16 -24.16 7.61
CA GLY A 74 19.51 -25.43 7.96
C GLY A 74 20.22 -26.63 7.34
N THR A 75 20.03 -27.82 7.88
CA THR A 75 20.59 -29.06 7.31
C THR A 75 20.07 -29.40 5.91
N ASP A 76 19.00 -28.76 5.43
CA ASP A 76 18.51 -28.88 4.06
C ASP A 76 19.49 -28.33 3.01
N TRP A 77 20.43 -27.47 3.43
CA TRP A 77 21.48 -26.91 2.57
C TRP A 77 22.71 -27.81 2.50
N LEU A 78 22.76 -28.87 3.29
CA LEU A 78 23.86 -29.84 3.34
C LEU A 78 23.50 -31.16 2.63
N GLN A 79 22.43 -31.13 1.83
CA GLN A 79 21.92 -32.30 1.11
C GLN A 79 22.51 -32.40 -0.30
N PRO A 80 22.54 -33.61 -0.89
CA PRO A 80 22.96 -33.79 -2.28
C PRO A 80 22.15 -32.88 -3.23
N GLY A 81 22.84 -32.13 -4.09
CA GLY A 81 22.23 -31.17 -5.02
C GLY A 81 22.12 -29.72 -4.50
N SER A 82 22.46 -29.47 -3.24
CA SER A 82 22.48 -28.13 -2.61
C SER A 82 23.90 -27.66 -2.28
N SER A 83 24.90 -28.09 -3.07
CA SER A 83 26.32 -27.83 -2.79
C SER A 83 26.62 -26.33 -2.77
N MET A 84 26.96 -25.82 -1.58
CA MET A 84 27.41 -24.43 -1.41
C MET A 84 28.76 -24.16 -2.10
N ARG A 85 29.55 -25.20 -2.42
CA ARG A 85 30.85 -25.04 -3.09
C ARG A 85 30.72 -24.48 -4.50
N ASP A 86 29.63 -24.83 -5.18
CA ASP A 86 29.37 -24.44 -6.57
C ASP A 86 28.77 -23.04 -6.69
N TRP A 87 28.61 -22.33 -5.57
CA TRP A 87 28.01 -21.00 -5.55
C TRP A 87 28.95 -19.97 -6.14
N SER A 88 28.41 -19.10 -6.97
CA SER A 88 29.15 -18.08 -7.70
C SER A 88 28.74 -16.66 -7.30
N SER A 89 29.69 -15.74 -7.46
CA SER A 89 29.51 -14.30 -7.30
C SER A 89 29.84 -13.57 -8.59
N ARG A 90 29.39 -12.32 -8.71
CA ARG A 90 29.73 -11.50 -9.88
C ARG A 90 31.23 -11.25 -9.92
N ASN A 91 31.82 -11.37 -11.11
CA ASN A 91 33.18 -10.91 -11.33
C ASN A 91 33.17 -9.37 -11.50
N TRP A 92 33.57 -8.63 -10.46
CA TRP A 92 33.59 -7.16 -10.49
C TRP A 92 34.67 -6.58 -11.41
N GLU A 93 35.63 -7.39 -11.86
CA GLU A 93 36.67 -6.98 -12.81
C GLU A 93 36.24 -7.15 -14.28
N TRP A 94 35.13 -7.87 -14.52
CA TRP A 94 34.60 -8.15 -15.86
C TRP A 94 34.03 -6.89 -16.53
N LYS A 95 34.36 -6.70 -17.82
CA LYS A 95 33.97 -5.54 -18.63
C LYS A 95 33.23 -5.97 -19.90
N LEU A 96 32.45 -5.03 -20.46
CA LEU A 96 31.76 -5.24 -21.73
C LEU A 96 32.79 -5.51 -22.84
N GLY A 97 32.81 -6.75 -23.35
CA GLY A 97 33.80 -7.24 -24.32
C GLY A 97 34.57 -8.48 -23.84
N ASP A 98 34.57 -8.76 -22.53
CA ASP A 98 35.14 -9.99 -21.97
C ASP A 98 34.22 -11.20 -22.23
N PRO A 99 34.76 -12.44 -22.29
CA PRO A 99 33.96 -13.65 -22.46
C PRO A 99 32.84 -13.77 -21.41
N GLU A 100 31.65 -14.17 -21.83
CA GLU A 100 30.47 -14.21 -20.96
C GLU A 100 30.62 -15.24 -19.82
N GLU A 101 31.36 -16.32 -20.05
CA GLU A 101 31.73 -17.31 -19.03
C GLU A 101 32.55 -16.74 -17.87
N GLN A 102 33.22 -15.59 -18.05
CA GLN A 102 34.04 -14.95 -17.01
C GLN A 102 33.24 -13.95 -16.16
N ARG A 103 31.95 -13.77 -16.45
CA ARG A 103 31.07 -12.83 -15.75
C ARG A 103 30.81 -13.21 -14.29
N PHE A 104 31.00 -14.48 -13.95
CA PHE A 104 30.82 -15.02 -12.60
C PHE A 104 32.04 -15.83 -12.15
N LEU A 105 32.37 -15.72 -10.87
CA LEU A 105 33.45 -16.49 -10.23
C LEU A 105 32.83 -17.44 -9.22
N VAL A 106 33.28 -18.69 -9.19
CA VAL A 106 32.90 -19.63 -8.13
C VAL A 106 33.54 -19.17 -6.81
N THR A 107 32.71 -18.82 -5.83
CA THR A 107 33.12 -18.26 -4.54
C THR A 107 32.73 -19.14 -3.35
N GLY A 108 32.03 -20.26 -3.60
CA GLY A 108 31.51 -21.14 -2.56
C GLY A 108 32.58 -21.68 -1.60
N ASP A 109 33.69 -22.20 -2.12
CA ASP A 109 34.79 -22.69 -1.28
C ASP A 109 35.44 -21.58 -0.45
N ARG A 110 35.60 -20.39 -1.02
CA ARG A 110 36.10 -19.21 -0.28
C ARG A 110 35.15 -18.85 0.85
N MET A 111 33.84 -18.83 0.58
CA MET A 111 32.81 -18.55 1.58
C MET A 111 32.91 -19.52 2.78
N LEU A 112 33.07 -20.82 2.52
CA LEU A 112 33.18 -21.87 3.54
C LEU A 112 34.50 -21.81 4.35
N GLN A 113 35.52 -21.13 3.83
CA GLN A 113 36.80 -20.92 4.51
C GLN A 113 36.85 -19.57 5.27
N GLU A 114 36.18 -18.54 4.74
CA GLU A 114 36.29 -17.16 5.23
C GLU A 114 35.22 -16.77 6.26
N PHE A 115 34.10 -17.50 6.35
CA PHE A 115 32.99 -17.18 7.25
C PHE A 115 32.61 -18.33 8.16
N ASP A 116 32.09 -18.01 9.35
CA ASP A 116 31.54 -18.99 10.29
C ASP A 116 30.09 -19.31 9.97
N PHE A 117 29.71 -20.57 10.17
CA PHE A 117 28.37 -21.08 9.90
C PHE A 117 27.78 -21.76 11.13
N LEU A 118 26.56 -21.38 11.48
CA LEU A 118 25.76 -22.02 12.52
C LEU A 118 24.69 -22.88 11.87
N VAL A 119 24.74 -24.19 12.13
CA VAL A 119 23.87 -25.18 11.48
C VAL A 119 22.73 -25.57 12.41
N ILE A 120 21.50 -25.42 11.91
CA ILE A 120 20.27 -25.81 12.60
C ILE A 120 19.78 -27.15 12.04
N LYS A 121 19.59 -28.14 12.92
CA LYS A 121 19.02 -29.43 12.53
C LYS A 121 17.56 -29.26 12.10
N ARG A 122 17.23 -29.70 10.89
CA ARG A 122 15.85 -29.70 10.37
C ARG A 122 15.29 -31.12 10.27
N PRO A 123 14.02 -31.35 10.65
CA PRO A 123 13.39 -32.66 10.50
C PRO A 123 13.40 -33.15 9.04
N GLY A 124 13.85 -34.39 8.84
CA GLY A 124 13.92 -35.03 7.52
C GLY A 124 15.18 -34.71 6.69
N PHE A 125 16.12 -33.95 7.26
CA PHE A 125 17.38 -33.59 6.61
C PHE A 125 18.55 -33.98 7.52
N GLU A 126 18.94 -35.25 7.46
CA GLU A 126 20.01 -35.80 8.30
C GLU A 126 21.39 -35.46 7.74
N VAL A 127 22.36 -35.38 8.65
CA VAL A 127 23.78 -35.20 8.34
C VAL A 127 24.54 -36.33 9.01
N GLU A 128 25.03 -37.26 8.20
CA GLU A 128 25.73 -38.43 8.70
C GLU A 128 27.13 -38.08 9.23
N PRO A 129 27.46 -38.46 10.49
CA PRO A 129 28.81 -38.41 11.03
C PRO A 129 29.77 -39.28 10.22
N THR A 130 31.07 -39.02 10.40
CA THR A 130 32.13 -39.91 9.90
C THR A 130 33.01 -40.37 11.07
N PRO A 131 33.78 -41.46 10.93
CA PRO A 131 34.65 -41.94 12.00
C PRO A 131 35.57 -40.86 12.59
N ASP A 132 36.05 -39.93 11.74
CA ASP A 132 36.97 -38.85 12.12
C ASP A 132 36.26 -37.52 12.45
N ASP A 133 34.93 -37.48 12.31
CA ASP A 133 34.11 -36.30 12.58
C ASP A 133 32.73 -36.69 13.10
N SER A 134 32.59 -36.69 14.43
CA SER A 134 31.33 -36.94 15.12
C SER A 134 30.25 -35.91 14.82
N SER A 135 30.61 -34.72 14.32
CA SER A 135 29.64 -33.70 13.92
C SER A 135 29.02 -33.96 12.55
N GLY A 136 29.76 -34.65 11.67
CA GLY A 136 29.43 -34.82 10.25
C GLY A 136 29.53 -33.54 9.39
N LEU A 137 29.92 -32.39 9.98
CA LEU A 137 29.94 -31.09 9.32
C LEU A 137 31.27 -30.79 8.60
N LYS A 138 32.39 -31.34 9.05
CA LYS A 138 33.74 -31.00 8.54
C LYS A 138 33.91 -31.32 7.06
N LYS A 139 33.17 -32.30 6.54
CA LYS A 139 33.18 -32.67 5.11
C LYS A 139 32.64 -31.55 4.21
N PHE A 140 31.82 -30.64 4.74
CA PHE A 140 31.28 -29.50 4.01
C PHE A 140 32.18 -28.27 4.12
N GLY A 141 32.78 -28.03 5.28
CA GLY A 141 33.75 -26.96 5.46
C GLY A 141 34.31 -26.90 6.88
N PRO A 142 35.44 -26.21 7.09
CA PRO A 142 36.12 -26.16 8.38
C PRO A 142 35.43 -25.28 9.42
N ARG A 143 34.54 -24.36 9.01
CA ARG A 143 33.93 -23.33 9.87
C ARG A 143 32.45 -23.52 10.14
N LEU A 144 31.96 -24.76 10.01
CA LEU A 144 30.57 -25.12 10.33
C LEU A 144 30.50 -25.68 11.75
N SER A 145 29.54 -25.21 12.54
CA SER A 145 29.27 -25.72 13.88
C SER A 145 27.77 -25.88 14.11
N TRP A 146 27.39 -26.86 14.92
CA TRP A 146 26.00 -27.05 15.29
C TRP A 146 25.53 -25.94 16.23
N LEU A 147 24.38 -25.34 15.94
CA LEU A 147 23.72 -24.45 16.89
C LEU A 147 23.19 -25.29 18.06
N THR A 148 23.83 -25.17 19.22
CA THR A 148 23.44 -25.87 20.44
C THR A 148 22.62 -24.96 21.34
N MET A 149 21.58 -25.53 21.95
CA MET A 149 20.76 -24.82 22.93
C MET A 149 21.31 -25.05 24.34
N PRO A 150 21.19 -24.08 25.26
CA PRO A 150 21.53 -24.28 26.66
C PRO A 150 20.78 -25.48 27.26
N GLU A 151 21.40 -26.09 28.26
CA GLU A 151 20.81 -27.23 28.98
C GLU A 151 19.40 -26.89 29.52
N GLY A 152 18.45 -27.80 29.35
CA GLY A 152 17.05 -27.59 29.73
C GLY A 152 16.20 -26.80 28.73
N THR A 153 16.76 -26.37 27.60
CA THR A 153 15.99 -25.71 26.53
C THR A 153 15.87 -26.60 25.29
N THR A 154 14.73 -26.52 24.61
CA THR A 154 14.44 -27.32 23.41
C THR A 154 14.22 -26.41 22.22
N PHE A 155 14.73 -26.82 21.06
CA PHE A 155 14.40 -26.15 19.80
C PHE A 155 12.91 -26.32 19.50
N ILE A 156 12.26 -25.21 19.14
CA ILE A 156 10.95 -25.26 18.49
C ILE A 156 11.20 -25.75 17.06
N GLN A 157 10.90 -27.02 16.80
CA GLN A 157 11.03 -27.60 15.47
C GLN A 157 9.83 -27.19 14.60
N GLY A 158 10.11 -26.45 13.52
CA GLY A 158 9.14 -26.15 12.48
C GLY A 158 9.72 -26.46 11.11
N ASN A 159 9.01 -27.23 10.28
CA ASN A 159 9.42 -27.50 8.89
C ASN A 159 8.66 -26.61 7.89
N LEU A 160 8.37 -25.37 8.29
CA LEU A 160 7.58 -24.46 7.48
C LEU A 160 8.48 -23.46 6.75
N SER A 161 8.55 -23.60 5.42
CA SER A 161 9.33 -22.69 4.59
C SER A 161 8.50 -21.50 4.10
N SER A 162 9.16 -20.39 3.79
CA SER A 162 8.49 -19.26 3.13
C SER A 162 7.88 -19.67 1.78
N THR A 163 8.47 -20.63 1.08
CA THR A 163 7.93 -21.23 -0.14
C THR A 163 6.61 -21.96 0.13
N GLU A 164 6.52 -22.68 1.24
CA GLU A 164 5.30 -23.36 1.66
C GLU A 164 4.19 -22.37 2.06
N ILE A 165 4.53 -21.29 2.77
CA ILE A 165 3.60 -20.18 3.04
C ILE A 165 3.06 -19.59 1.73
N ARG A 166 3.93 -19.31 0.76
CA ARG A 166 3.51 -18.79 -0.56
C ARG A 166 2.61 -19.77 -1.29
N LYS A 167 2.90 -21.08 -1.21
CA LYS A 167 2.06 -22.12 -1.82
C LYS A 167 0.69 -22.21 -1.17
N ARG A 168 0.61 -22.24 0.17
CA ARG A 168 -0.64 -22.28 0.93
C ARG A 168 -1.48 -21.02 0.79
N GLY A 169 -0.82 -19.86 0.73
CA GLY A 169 -1.47 -18.58 0.44
C GLY A 169 -1.88 -18.44 -1.03
N SER A 170 -1.33 -19.27 -1.93
CA SER A 170 -1.62 -19.22 -3.37
C SER A 170 -2.96 -19.86 -3.70
N LYS A 171 -3.73 -19.14 -4.50
CA LYS A 171 -4.94 -19.58 -5.19
C LYS A 171 -4.77 -20.98 -5.86
N THR A 172 -3.64 -21.42 -6.41
CA THR A 172 -3.59 -22.74 -7.12
C THR A 172 -3.89 -23.98 -6.27
N VAL A 173 -3.86 -23.89 -4.93
CA VAL A 173 -4.30 -24.97 -4.01
C VAL A 173 -5.82 -24.92 -3.74
N ARG A 174 -6.53 -23.87 -4.21
CA ARG A 174 -7.98 -23.60 -4.08
C ARG A 174 -8.86 -24.78 -4.43
N ASP A 175 -8.60 -25.37 -5.58
CA ASP A 175 -9.59 -26.20 -6.28
C ASP A 175 -9.73 -27.57 -5.60
N ALA A 176 -8.81 -27.89 -4.67
CA ALA A 176 -8.80 -29.15 -3.94
C ALA A 176 -9.44 -29.09 -2.54
N VAL A 177 -9.59 -27.91 -1.89
CA VAL A 177 -9.86 -27.87 -0.42
C VAL A 177 -10.92 -26.85 0.05
N GLY A 178 -11.47 -25.97 -0.80
CA GLY A 178 -12.68 -25.19 -0.45
C GLY A 178 -12.59 -24.19 0.73
N LYS A 179 -11.40 -23.83 1.22
CA LYS A 179 -11.18 -22.81 2.29
C LYS A 179 -10.75 -21.45 1.70
N LYS A 180 -11.04 -20.33 2.40
CA LYS A 180 -10.57 -18.97 2.02
C LYS A 180 -9.02 -18.91 2.03
N SER A 181 -8.39 -18.35 1.01
CA SER A 181 -6.94 -18.48 0.70
C SER A 181 -5.98 -18.14 1.85
N LEU A 182 -6.24 -17.06 2.60
CA LEU A 182 -5.35 -16.62 3.67
C LEU A 182 -5.61 -17.30 5.02
N GLN A 183 -6.73 -18.03 5.19
CA GLN A 183 -7.01 -18.81 6.41
C GLN A 183 -6.04 -19.98 6.58
N GLN A 184 -5.44 -20.49 5.49
CA GLN A 184 -4.48 -21.58 5.56
C GLN A 184 -3.11 -21.16 6.08
N ILE A 185 -2.82 -19.85 6.10
CA ILE A 185 -1.58 -19.29 6.65
C ILE A 185 -1.82 -18.55 7.97
N GLU A 186 -3.06 -18.51 8.47
CA GLU A 186 -3.36 -18.02 9.81
C GLU A 186 -2.70 -18.91 10.87
N GLY A 187 -2.05 -18.28 11.85
CA GLY A 187 -1.27 -18.97 12.87
C GLY A 187 0.07 -19.52 12.38
N LEU A 188 0.35 -19.48 11.07
CA LEU A 188 1.61 -19.92 10.47
C LEU A 188 2.60 -18.77 10.24
N VAL A 189 2.12 -17.53 10.25
CA VAL A 189 2.93 -16.30 10.20
C VAL A 189 2.49 -15.36 11.33
N PRO A 190 3.35 -14.43 11.78
CA PRO A 190 2.95 -13.42 12.76
C PRO A 190 1.74 -12.62 12.27
N ARG A 191 0.85 -12.22 13.19
CA ARG A 191 -0.39 -11.49 12.84
C ARG A 191 -0.13 -10.19 12.06
N SER A 192 0.96 -9.49 12.38
CA SER A 192 1.41 -8.28 11.67
C SER A 192 1.77 -8.57 10.21
N VAL A 193 2.47 -9.68 9.97
CA VAL A 193 2.83 -10.14 8.62
C VAL A 193 1.58 -10.54 7.85
N LEU A 194 0.65 -11.26 8.49
CA LEU A 194 -0.64 -11.61 7.87
C LEU A 194 -1.46 -10.37 7.52
N ALA A 195 -1.51 -9.37 8.41
CA ALA A 195 -2.18 -8.10 8.16
C ALA A 195 -1.54 -7.35 6.98
N TYR A 196 -0.21 -7.35 6.89
CA TYR A 196 0.51 -6.78 5.75
C TYR A 196 0.16 -7.50 4.44
N ILE A 197 0.20 -8.85 4.43
CA ILE A 197 -0.19 -9.67 3.27
C ILE A 197 -1.61 -9.35 2.82
N ARG A 198 -2.56 -9.27 3.75
CA ARG A 198 -3.97 -8.93 3.47
C ARG A 198 -4.11 -7.53 2.89
N ARG A 199 -3.46 -6.53 3.51
CA ARG A 199 -3.52 -5.12 3.10
C ARG A 199 -2.96 -4.91 1.70
N HIS A 200 -1.86 -5.58 1.36
CA HIS A 200 -1.16 -5.39 0.09
C HIS A 200 -1.52 -6.45 -0.97
N GLY A 201 -2.52 -7.30 -0.71
CA GLY A 201 -3.02 -8.27 -1.68
C GLY A 201 -2.01 -9.37 -2.09
N PHE A 202 -0.98 -9.62 -1.29
CA PHE A 202 0.03 -10.63 -1.65
C PHE A 202 -0.56 -12.05 -1.61
N TYR A 203 -0.04 -12.91 -2.50
CA TYR A 203 -0.40 -14.32 -2.67
C TYR A 203 -1.79 -14.61 -3.29
N ASN A 204 -2.63 -13.60 -3.53
CA ASN A 204 -3.87 -13.73 -4.30
C ASN A 204 -3.60 -13.69 -5.82
N LEU A 205 -3.29 -14.84 -6.42
CA LEU A 205 -3.08 -14.98 -7.87
C LEU A 205 -4.40 -15.14 -8.66
N GLU A 206 -5.31 -14.18 -8.59
CA GLU A 206 -6.41 -14.13 -9.57
C GLU A 206 -6.91 -12.76 -9.96
N ASP A 207 -6.11 -11.71 -9.81
CA ASP A 207 -6.55 -10.40 -10.23
C ASP A 207 -5.41 -9.74 -11.01
N GLU A 208 -5.34 -10.01 -12.32
CA GLU A 208 -4.67 -9.08 -13.21
C GLU A 208 -5.32 -7.68 -13.13
N ASN A 209 -6.55 -7.59 -12.62
CA ASN A 209 -7.19 -6.34 -12.17
C ASN A 209 -6.73 -5.82 -10.80
N SER A 210 -6.07 -6.61 -9.93
CA SER A 210 -5.36 -6.09 -8.73
C SER A 210 -3.86 -5.88 -8.98
N ARG A 211 -3.37 -6.18 -10.19
CA ARG A 211 -2.14 -5.55 -10.71
C ARG A 211 -2.40 -4.13 -11.21
N ARG A 212 -3.66 -3.80 -11.50
CA ARG A 212 -4.07 -2.42 -11.74
C ARG A 212 -4.23 -1.72 -10.41
N GLY A 213 -3.49 -0.64 -10.19
CA GLY A 213 -3.61 0.13 -8.95
C GLY A 213 -5.06 0.54 -8.75
N ARG A 214 -5.71 0.12 -7.65
CA ARG A 214 -7.10 0.50 -7.37
C ARG A 214 -7.09 1.89 -6.76
N ILE A 215 -7.64 2.86 -7.47
CA ILE A 215 -7.61 4.27 -7.08
C ILE A 215 -9.04 4.73 -6.81
N ALA A 216 -9.30 5.15 -5.58
CA ALA A 216 -10.55 5.79 -5.20
C ALA A 216 -10.46 7.29 -5.46
N ILE A 217 -11.29 7.78 -6.38
CA ILE A 217 -11.44 9.20 -6.70
C ILE A 217 -12.42 9.81 -5.70
N PHE A 218 -11.87 10.55 -4.75
CA PHE A 218 -12.65 11.26 -3.75
C PHE A 218 -12.82 12.72 -4.17
N GLY A 219 -13.81 12.93 -5.04
CA GLY A 219 -14.17 14.25 -5.56
C GLY A 219 -14.97 15.07 -4.56
N GLY A 220 -14.70 16.37 -4.49
CA GLY A 220 -15.43 17.25 -3.58
C GLY A 220 -15.11 18.72 -3.79
N ALA A 221 -15.99 19.60 -3.28
CA ALA A 221 -15.69 21.02 -3.27
C ALA A 221 -14.49 21.33 -2.36
N PHE A 222 -14.38 20.65 -1.21
CA PHE A 222 -13.34 20.90 -0.19
C PHE A 222 -13.20 22.40 0.14
N ASP A 223 -14.29 23.00 0.59
CA ASP A 223 -14.41 24.44 0.78
C ASP A 223 -14.78 24.83 2.23
N PRO A 224 -13.88 24.63 3.21
CA PRO A 224 -12.55 24.04 3.09
C PRO A 224 -12.57 22.50 3.25
N ILE A 225 -11.44 21.85 3.01
CA ILE A 225 -11.20 20.48 3.46
C ILE A 225 -11.24 20.42 4.99
N THR A 226 -11.73 19.31 5.54
CA THR A 226 -11.94 19.14 7.00
C THR A 226 -11.37 17.83 7.49
N ASN A 227 -11.22 17.69 8.81
CA ASN A 227 -10.78 16.43 9.43
C ASN A 227 -11.72 15.25 9.10
N SER A 228 -13.01 15.51 8.85
CA SER A 228 -13.93 14.46 8.41
C SER A 228 -13.60 13.92 7.02
N HIS A 229 -13.16 14.78 6.08
CA HIS A 229 -12.73 14.32 4.76
C HIS A 229 -11.47 13.45 4.84
N LEU A 230 -10.51 13.85 5.68
CA LEU A 230 -9.26 13.10 5.90
C LEU A 230 -9.53 11.75 6.56
N THR A 231 -10.40 11.71 7.57
CA THR A 231 -10.85 10.45 8.18
C THR A 231 -11.54 9.55 7.16
N CYS A 232 -12.38 10.09 6.26
CA CYS A 232 -12.97 9.33 5.17
C CYS A 232 -11.93 8.75 4.21
N ALA A 233 -10.94 9.55 3.80
CA ALA A 233 -9.83 9.08 2.96
C ALA A 233 -9.05 7.94 3.64
N ALA A 234 -8.76 8.07 4.92
CA ALA A 234 -8.12 7.03 5.71
C ALA A 234 -8.99 5.76 5.81
N ASN A 235 -10.30 5.89 6.03
CA ASN A 235 -11.22 4.77 6.10
C ASN A 235 -11.26 3.98 4.77
N ILE A 236 -11.20 4.65 3.61
CA ILE A 236 -11.15 3.98 2.30
C ILE A 236 -9.89 3.11 2.15
N ILE A 237 -8.74 3.62 2.59
CA ILE A 237 -7.49 2.84 2.53
C ILE A 237 -7.54 1.67 3.52
N HIS A 238 -7.98 1.91 4.76
CA HIS A 238 -8.06 0.88 5.78
C HIS A 238 -9.13 -0.18 5.52
N SER A 239 -10.15 0.12 4.71
CA SER A 239 -11.13 -0.89 4.29
C SER A 239 -10.56 -1.92 3.31
N GLY A 240 -9.44 -1.60 2.64
CA GLY A 240 -8.87 -2.43 1.58
C GLY A 240 -9.65 -2.37 0.25
N CYS A 241 -10.63 -1.46 0.14
CA CYS A 241 -11.40 -1.27 -1.09
C CYS A 241 -10.59 -0.57 -2.19
N ALA A 242 -9.58 0.22 -1.82
CA ALA A 242 -8.66 0.88 -2.74
C ALA A 242 -7.23 0.84 -2.21
N ASP A 243 -6.26 0.86 -3.13
CA ASP A 243 -4.83 0.90 -2.83
C ASP A 243 -4.34 2.35 -2.68
N GLN A 244 -5.01 3.30 -3.35
CA GLN A 244 -4.78 4.74 -3.23
C GLN A 244 -6.09 5.53 -3.18
N VAL A 245 -6.07 6.69 -2.52
CA VAL A 245 -7.15 7.67 -2.59
C VAL A 245 -6.60 8.95 -3.20
N TRP A 246 -7.25 9.44 -4.23
CA TRP A 246 -6.97 10.74 -4.82
C TRP A 246 -8.09 11.70 -4.44
N LEU A 247 -7.78 12.67 -3.58
CA LEU A 247 -8.66 13.80 -3.33
C LEU A 247 -8.64 14.69 -4.57
N VAL A 248 -9.81 14.92 -5.17
CA VAL A 248 -9.94 15.75 -6.37
C VAL A 248 -10.81 16.97 -6.02
N PRO A 249 -10.19 18.11 -5.69
CA PRO A 249 -10.91 19.36 -5.54
C PRO A 249 -11.55 19.75 -6.86
N CYS A 250 -12.86 19.98 -6.84
CA CYS A 250 -13.56 20.29 -8.08
C CYS A 250 -13.05 21.61 -8.68
N GLY A 251 -13.15 21.76 -10.00
CA GLY A 251 -12.75 22.96 -10.73
C GLY A 251 -13.76 24.12 -10.56
N PRO A 252 -13.91 24.97 -11.58
CA PRO A 252 -14.99 25.95 -11.63
C PRO A 252 -16.37 25.29 -11.48
N ARG A 253 -17.24 25.88 -10.65
CA ARG A 253 -18.62 25.39 -10.38
C ARG A 253 -19.64 26.52 -10.51
N PRO A 254 -19.97 26.97 -11.74
CA PRO A 254 -20.94 28.03 -11.96
C PRO A 254 -22.35 27.64 -11.48
N ASP A 255 -22.63 26.33 -11.40
CA ASP A 255 -23.86 25.77 -10.82
C ASP A 255 -23.98 26.01 -9.31
N LYS A 256 -22.87 26.36 -8.63
CA LYS A 256 -22.83 26.57 -7.18
C LYS A 256 -22.36 28.00 -6.86
N ALA A 257 -23.26 28.96 -7.01
CA ALA A 257 -23.01 30.38 -6.73
C ALA A 257 -22.48 30.67 -5.31
N SER A 258 -22.72 29.78 -4.34
CA SER A 258 -22.19 29.89 -2.97
C SER A 258 -20.71 29.53 -2.84
N LEU A 259 -20.11 28.86 -3.83
CA LEU A 259 -18.69 28.49 -3.85
C LEU A 259 -17.85 29.66 -4.37
N LYS A 260 -17.53 30.61 -3.49
CA LYS A 260 -16.76 31.81 -3.84
C LYS A 260 -15.23 31.58 -3.88
N THR A 261 -14.75 30.54 -3.22
CA THR A 261 -13.32 30.22 -3.11
C THR A 261 -12.76 29.68 -4.42
N LYS A 262 -11.61 30.21 -4.86
CA LYS A 262 -10.99 29.80 -6.13
C LYS A 262 -10.58 28.32 -6.09
N PRO A 263 -10.62 27.61 -7.22
CA PRO A 263 -10.17 26.21 -7.29
C PRO A 263 -8.74 26.00 -6.76
N LEU A 264 -7.83 26.93 -7.05
CA LEU A 264 -6.44 26.86 -6.59
C LEU A 264 -6.32 26.91 -5.07
N ASP A 265 -7.06 27.81 -4.39
CA ASP A 265 -7.03 27.91 -2.93
C ASP A 265 -7.51 26.62 -2.28
N ARG A 266 -8.57 26.00 -2.83
CA ARG A 266 -9.09 24.71 -2.36
C ARG A 266 -8.10 23.58 -2.58
N TYR A 267 -7.42 23.56 -3.72
CA TYR A 267 -6.33 22.63 -3.99
C TYR A 267 -5.16 22.79 -3.01
N CYS A 268 -4.72 24.04 -2.76
CA CYS A 268 -3.68 24.34 -1.78
C CYS A 268 -4.06 23.88 -0.38
N MET A 269 -5.29 24.16 0.08
CA MET A 269 -5.79 23.67 1.36
C MET A 269 -5.80 22.14 1.42
N CYS A 270 -6.22 21.43 0.37
CA CYS A 270 -6.14 19.98 0.30
C CYS A 270 -4.70 19.46 0.40
N LYS A 271 -3.75 20.09 -0.32
CA LYS A 271 -2.33 19.70 -0.28
C LYS A 271 -1.73 19.89 1.11
N ILE A 272 -2.02 21.01 1.76
CA ILE A 272 -1.58 21.30 3.13
C ILE A 272 -2.16 20.25 4.09
N ALA A 273 -3.46 19.99 3.99
CA ALA A 273 -4.16 19.01 4.84
C ALA A 273 -3.54 17.61 4.72
N VAL A 274 -3.37 17.10 3.49
CA VAL A 274 -2.79 15.77 3.25
C VAL A 274 -1.37 15.68 3.78
N ASN A 275 -0.51 16.67 3.47
CA ASN A 275 0.89 16.66 3.89
C ASN A 275 1.06 16.79 5.40
N GLN A 276 0.14 17.48 6.09
CA GLN A 276 0.17 17.62 7.54
C GLN A 276 -0.36 16.36 8.25
N THR A 277 -1.39 15.73 7.71
CA THR A 277 -2.10 14.62 8.39
C THR A 277 -1.48 13.26 8.09
N PHE A 278 -0.98 13.04 6.89
CA PHE A 278 -0.50 11.74 6.43
C PHE A 278 1.01 11.74 6.22
N SER A 279 1.67 10.64 6.56
CA SER A 279 3.08 10.45 6.20
C SER A 279 3.22 10.29 4.68
N CYS A 280 4.41 10.58 4.15
CA CYS A 280 4.68 10.46 2.71
C CYS A 280 4.45 9.06 2.13
N ALA A 281 4.46 8.02 2.97
CA ALA A 281 4.23 6.63 2.59
C ALA A 281 2.74 6.22 2.67
N PHE A 282 1.87 7.06 3.25
CA PHE A 282 0.45 6.76 3.31
C PHE A 282 -0.21 7.11 1.96
N PRO A 283 -1.00 6.20 1.35
CA PRO A 283 -1.40 6.30 -0.06
C PRO A 283 -2.61 7.22 -0.30
N VAL A 284 -2.52 8.46 0.18
CA VAL A 284 -3.50 9.51 -0.06
C VAL A 284 -2.79 10.68 -0.74
N SER A 285 -3.29 11.10 -1.89
CA SER A 285 -2.76 12.22 -2.66
C SER A 285 -3.86 13.21 -3.04
N VAL A 286 -3.46 14.37 -3.54
CA VAL A 286 -4.37 15.39 -4.07
C VAL A 286 -4.08 15.53 -5.56
N SER A 287 -5.11 15.38 -6.38
CA SER A 287 -5.03 15.59 -7.81
C SER A 287 -5.48 17.01 -8.16
N ASP A 288 -4.79 17.63 -9.10
CA ASP A 288 -5.11 18.92 -9.70
C ASP A 288 -5.92 18.78 -11.01
N ALA A 289 -6.46 17.58 -11.30
CA ALA A 289 -7.08 17.25 -12.58
C ALA A 289 -8.21 18.20 -13.03
N GLU A 290 -8.92 18.83 -12.08
CA GLU A 290 -9.93 19.87 -12.35
C GLU A 290 -9.45 21.30 -12.02
N CYS A 291 -8.35 21.45 -11.29
CA CYS A 291 -7.96 22.73 -10.67
C CYS A 291 -7.64 23.82 -11.70
N PHE A 292 -6.97 23.42 -12.79
CA PHE A 292 -6.52 24.32 -13.85
C PHE A 292 -7.43 24.32 -15.08
N GLU A 293 -8.60 23.67 -15.00
CA GLU A 293 -9.58 23.70 -16.08
C GLU A 293 -10.24 25.07 -16.15
N ALA A 294 -10.33 25.65 -17.35
CA ALA A 294 -10.97 26.95 -17.55
C ALA A 294 -12.50 26.87 -17.38
N GLU A 295 -13.06 25.71 -17.69
CA GLU A 295 -14.49 25.40 -17.64
C GLU A 295 -14.75 24.24 -16.67
N PRO A 296 -15.98 24.05 -16.18
CA PRO A 296 -16.31 22.93 -15.31
C PRO A 296 -16.00 21.59 -16.00
N LEU A 297 -15.26 20.73 -15.31
CA LEU A 297 -15.05 19.36 -15.73
C LEU A 297 -16.11 18.48 -15.06
N PHE A 298 -17.01 17.89 -15.85
CA PHE A 298 -18.06 17.05 -15.32
C PHE A 298 -17.50 15.71 -14.84
N THR A 299 -18.14 15.10 -13.84
CA THR A 299 -17.65 13.86 -13.20
C THR A 299 -17.39 12.74 -14.21
N TYR A 300 -18.28 12.55 -15.19
CA TYR A 300 -18.08 11.52 -16.21
C TYR A 300 -16.90 11.85 -17.13
N ASP A 301 -16.76 13.11 -17.57
CA ASP A 301 -15.61 13.56 -18.36
C ASP A 301 -14.29 13.40 -17.57
N LEU A 302 -14.28 13.70 -16.27
CA LEU A 302 -13.13 13.48 -15.37
C LEU A 302 -12.77 11.98 -15.32
N LEU A 303 -13.74 11.10 -15.07
CA LEU A 303 -13.49 9.66 -14.96
C LEU A 303 -13.00 9.07 -16.27
N CYS A 304 -13.51 9.52 -17.42
CA CYS A 304 -12.97 9.18 -18.73
C CYS A 304 -11.52 9.66 -18.90
N LYS A 305 -11.25 10.94 -18.61
CA LYS A 305 -9.89 11.52 -18.67
C LYS A 305 -8.89 10.74 -17.82
N LEU A 306 -9.26 10.38 -16.60
CA LEU A 306 -8.40 9.60 -15.69
C LEU A 306 -8.16 8.19 -16.20
N LYS A 307 -9.19 7.52 -16.74
CA LYS A 307 -9.06 6.19 -17.35
C LYS A 307 -8.13 6.20 -18.57
N ASP A 308 -8.18 7.25 -19.37
CA ASP A 308 -7.31 7.41 -20.55
C ASP A 308 -5.85 7.68 -20.14
N LEU A 309 -5.64 8.50 -19.11
CA LEU A 309 -4.30 8.80 -18.58
C LEU A 309 -3.66 7.63 -17.82
N HIS A 310 -4.48 6.77 -17.21
CA HIS A 310 -4.04 5.63 -16.41
C HIS A 310 -4.80 4.35 -16.80
N PRO A 311 -4.53 3.78 -17.99
CA PRO A 311 -5.27 2.61 -18.51
C PRO A 311 -5.06 1.35 -17.65
N ASP A 312 -3.97 1.30 -16.91
CA ASP A 312 -3.62 0.24 -15.96
C ASP A 312 -4.11 0.53 -14.54
N ALA A 313 -4.94 1.54 -14.31
CA ALA A 313 -5.56 1.78 -13.01
C ALA A 313 -7.04 1.36 -13.02
N ALA A 314 -7.52 0.89 -11.87
CA ALA A 314 -8.94 0.62 -11.65
C ALA A 314 -9.52 1.75 -10.80
N PHE A 315 -10.32 2.62 -11.41
CA PHE A 315 -10.92 3.78 -10.74
C PHE A 315 -12.27 3.45 -10.12
N SER A 316 -12.48 3.91 -8.88
CA SER A 316 -13.80 3.96 -8.24
C SER A 316 -14.11 5.39 -7.81
N PHE A 317 -15.30 5.89 -8.10
CA PHE A 317 -15.74 7.21 -7.64
C PHE A 317 -16.38 7.12 -6.25
N VAL A 318 -15.89 7.94 -5.32
CA VAL A 318 -16.37 7.94 -3.93
C VAL A 318 -17.56 8.88 -3.81
N ILE A 319 -18.66 8.38 -3.25
CA ILE A 319 -19.84 9.19 -2.92
C ILE A 319 -20.27 8.93 -1.48
N GLY A 320 -20.94 9.91 -0.86
CA GLY A 320 -21.62 9.71 0.41
C GLY A 320 -23.03 9.15 0.21
N SER A 321 -23.58 8.50 1.25
CA SER A 321 -24.97 7.99 1.21
C SER A 321 -26.04 9.09 1.11
N ASP A 322 -25.66 10.35 1.29
CA ASP A 322 -26.49 11.53 1.05
C ASP A 322 -26.84 11.73 -0.44
N TRP A 323 -26.08 11.16 -1.36
CA TRP A 323 -26.39 11.14 -2.80
C TRP A 323 -27.32 10.00 -3.23
N LEU A 324 -27.73 9.15 -2.29
CA LEU A 324 -28.64 8.04 -2.51
C LEU A 324 -30.03 8.30 -1.90
N GLN A 325 -30.39 9.58 -1.78
CA GLN A 325 -31.65 10.00 -1.20
C GLN A 325 -32.66 10.34 -2.31
N PRO A 326 -33.98 10.26 -2.05
CA PRO A 326 -35.01 10.51 -3.08
C PRO A 326 -34.91 11.87 -3.78
N GLN A 327 -34.37 12.88 -3.10
CA GLN A 327 -34.17 14.24 -3.61
C GLN A 327 -32.91 14.44 -4.47
N THR A 328 -32.07 13.40 -4.61
CA THR A 328 -30.84 13.43 -5.40
C THR A 328 -30.93 12.42 -6.53
N ASP A 329 -30.53 12.81 -7.75
CA ASP A 329 -30.54 11.92 -8.91
C ASP A 329 -29.25 12.06 -9.72
N MET A 330 -28.34 11.09 -9.55
CA MET A 330 -27.09 11.01 -10.32
C MET A 330 -27.32 10.60 -11.78
N SER A 331 -28.45 9.96 -12.11
CA SER A 331 -28.73 9.54 -13.49
C SER A 331 -28.96 10.73 -14.43
N SER A 332 -29.40 11.86 -13.86
CA SER A 332 -29.60 13.13 -14.55
C SER A 332 -28.32 13.94 -14.80
N TRP A 333 -27.17 13.51 -14.24
CA TRP A 333 -25.91 14.25 -14.37
C TRP A 333 -25.49 14.38 -15.84
N ARG A 334 -24.92 15.53 -16.18
CA ARG A 334 -24.56 15.90 -17.54
C ARG A 334 -23.05 15.92 -17.73
N SER A 335 -22.62 15.86 -18.98
CA SER A 335 -21.24 16.07 -19.43
C SER A 335 -21.20 17.00 -20.63
N ARG A 336 -20.01 17.44 -21.00
CA ARG A 336 -19.82 18.24 -22.22
C ARG A 336 -20.29 17.45 -23.45
N ASN A 337 -21.02 18.11 -24.32
CA ASN A 337 -21.31 17.58 -25.64
C ASN A 337 -20.13 17.86 -26.58
N TRP A 338 -19.23 16.89 -26.74
CA TRP A 338 -18.05 17.03 -27.60
C TRP A 338 -18.38 17.20 -29.10
N ALA A 339 -19.62 16.95 -29.51
CA ALA A 339 -20.08 17.18 -30.88
C ALA A 339 -20.60 18.62 -31.12
N TRP A 340 -20.86 19.39 -30.06
CA TRP A 340 -21.37 20.75 -30.12
C TRP A 340 -20.34 21.71 -30.73
N LYS A 341 -20.80 22.65 -31.56
CA LYS A 341 -19.98 23.65 -32.27
C LYS A 341 -20.50 25.07 -32.02
N PRO A 342 -19.63 26.08 -32.12
CA PRO A 342 -20.07 27.48 -32.12
C PRO A 342 -21.13 27.72 -33.21
N GLY A 343 -22.35 28.06 -32.79
CA GLY A 343 -23.52 28.22 -33.67
C GLY A 343 -24.66 27.26 -33.34
N ASP A 344 -24.39 26.17 -32.64
CA ASP A 344 -25.41 25.25 -32.13
C ASP A 344 -26.13 25.84 -30.90
N PRO A 345 -27.37 25.42 -30.59
CA PRO A 345 -28.12 25.91 -29.43
C PRO A 345 -27.34 25.71 -28.12
N VAL A 346 -27.42 26.68 -27.21
CA VAL A 346 -26.63 26.69 -25.95
C VAL A 346 -27.06 25.55 -25.03
N GLU A 347 -28.34 25.22 -25.02
CA GLU A 347 -28.93 24.10 -24.29
C GLU A 347 -28.35 22.73 -24.70
N GLU A 348 -27.77 22.63 -25.90
CA GLU A 348 -27.15 21.41 -26.43
C GLU A 348 -25.65 21.29 -26.11
N GLN A 349 -25.06 22.29 -25.43
CA GLN A 349 -23.64 22.26 -25.01
C GLN A 349 -23.30 21.10 -24.06
N THR A 350 -24.31 20.54 -23.41
CA THR A 350 -24.16 19.41 -22.50
C THR A 350 -25.15 18.32 -22.85
N ILE A 351 -24.83 17.07 -22.51
CA ILE A 351 -25.70 15.90 -22.69
C ILE A 351 -25.81 15.13 -21.38
N VAL A 352 -26.93 14.43 -21.17
CA VAL A 352 -27.11 13.57 -19.99
C VAL A 352 -26.23 12.33 -20.13
N THR A 353 -25.35 12.12 -19.16
CA THR A 353 -24.40 10.98 -19.13
C THR A 353 -24.47 10.20 -17.81
N GLY A 354 -25.30 10.60 -16.85
CA GLY A 354 -25.37 9.98 -15.53
C GLY A 354 -25.60 8.47 -15.58
N ASN A 355 -26.58 8.01 -16.37
CA ASN A 355 -26.81 6.57 -16.56
C ASN A 355 -25.58 5.84 -17.13
N LYS A 356 -24.89 6.45 -18.09
CA LYS A 356 -23.66 5.91 -18.69
C LYS A 356 -22.54 5.82 -17.65
N MET A 357 -22.38 6.87 -16.84
CA MET A 357 -21.43 6.90 -15.73
C MET A 357 -21.67 5.77 -14.72
N LEU A 358 -22.93 5.57 -14.32
CA LEU A 358 -23.35 4.52 -13.37
C LEU A 358 -23.16 3.10 -13.92
N GLN A 359 -23.17 2.93 -15.25
CA GLN A 359 -22.95 1.67 -15.94
C GLN A 359 -21.47 1.37 -16.23
N GLU A 360 -20.64 2.40 -16.41
CA GLU A 360 -19.24 2.25 -16.85
C GLU A 360 -18.23 2.26 -15.71
N PHE A 361 -18.51 2.95 -14.60
CA PHE A 361 -17.54 3.19 -13.52
C PHE A 361 -17.96 2.54 -12.20
N ASP A 362 -16.97 2.14 -11.41
CA ASP A 362 -17.19 1.66 -10.04
C ASP A 362 -17.50 2.81 -9.09
N PHE A 363 -18.40 2.59 -8.13
CA PHE A 363 -18.73 3.56 -7.10
C PHE A 363 -18.49 2.97 -5.71
N LEU A 364 -17.87 3.77 -4.84
CA LEU A 364 -17.65 3.44 -3.45
C LEU A 364 -18.50 4.35 -2.56
N VAL A 365 -19.47 3.77 -1.87
CA VAL A 365 -20.47 4.51 -1.09
C VAL A 365 -20.06 4.55 0.38
N ILE A 366 -19.76 5.75 0.89
CA ILE A 366 -19.47 5.99 2.30
C ILE A 366 -20.77 6.28 3.06
N PRO A 367 -21.11 5.49 4.10
CA PRO A 367 -22.29 5.76 4.90
C PRO A 367 -22.10 7.02 5.76
N ARG A 368 -23.07 7.93 5.70
CA ARG A 368 -23.14 9.14 6.52
C ARG A 368 -24.25 9.02 7.58
N PRO A 369 -23.97 9.42 8.84
CA PRO A 369 -25.01 9.49 9.87
C PRO A 369 -26.19 10.34 9.41
N GLY A 370 -27.42 9.86 9.64
CA GLY A 370 -28.66 10.53 9.22
C GLY A 370 -29.14 10.21 7.80
N TYR A 371 -28.34 9.49 7.00
CA TYR A 371 -28.68 9.12 5.62
C TYR A 371 -28.74 7.59 5.49
N ASN A 372 -29.92 7.03 5.78
CA ASN A 372 -30.15 5.60 5.78
C ASN A 372 -30.34 5.08 4.35
N VAL A 373 -29.60 4.01 4.02
CA VAL A 373 -29.87 3.14 2.86
C VAL A 373 -30.35 1.83 3.46
N GLN A 374 -31.61 1.46 3.22
CA GLN A 374 -32.31 0.46 4.02
C GLN A 374 -31.85 -0.99 3.77
N ASP A 375 -31.30 -1.31 2.59
CA ASP A 375 -30.79 -2.65 2.26
C ASP A 375 -29.46 -2.60 1.45
N PRO A 376 -28.42 -3.44 1.72
CA PRO A 376 -27.29 -3.63 0.80
C PRO A 376 -27.68 -3.96 -0.65
N ALA A 377 -28.82 -4.63 -0.86
CA ALA A 377 -29.39 -4.89 -2.17
C ALA A 377 -29.99 -3.63 -2.85
N ASP A 378 -30.26 -2.55 -2.10
CA ASP A 378 -30.78 -1.29 -2.66
C ASP A 378 -29.76 -0.56 -3.53
N LEU A 379 -28.45 -0.76 -3.31
CA LEU A 379 -27.41 -0.06 -4.09
C LEU A 379 -27.50 -0.39 -5.59
N GLN A 380 -27.93 -1.61 -5.92
CA GLN A 380 -28.09 -2.06 -7.30
C GLN A 380 -29.21 -1.31 -8.04
N ARG A 381 -30.16 -0.69 -7.32
CA ARG A 381 -31.19 0.18 -7.91
C ARG A 381 -30.62 1.49 -8.44
N PHE A 382 -29.52 1.96 -7.85
CA PHE A 382 -28.84 3.19 -8.27
C PHE A 382 -27.77 2.92 -9.34
N GLY A 383 -27.20 1.71 -9.38
CA GLY A 383 -26.31 1.29 -10.46
C GLY A 383 -25.65 -0.07 -10.21
N PRO A 384 -25.30 -0.80 -11.29
CA PRO A 384 -24.79 -2.16 -11.18
C PRO A 384 -23.42 -2.27 -10.50
N ARG A 385 -22.65 -1.17 -10.49
CA ARG A 385 -21.26 -1.10 -10.05
C ARG A 385 -21.05 -0.35 -8.73
N MET A 386 -22.12 -0.20 -7.95
CA MET A 386 -22.06 0.42 -6.62
C MET A 386 -21.71 -0.58 -5.53
N ARG A 387 -20.76 -0.19 -4.67
CA ARG A 387 -20.33 -0.97 -3.50
C ARG A 387 -20.30 -0.11 -2.26
N ARG A 388 -20.82 -0.63 -1.16
CA ARG A 388 -20.72 0.03 0.15
C ARG A 388 -19.31 -0.09 0.69
N LEU A 389 -18.80 0.99 1.29
CA LEU A 389 -17.60 0.92 2.12
C LEU A 389 -17.89 0.08 3.36
N THR A 390 -17.19 -1.04 3.49
CA THR A 390 -17.25 -1.94 4.65
C THR A 390 -15.87 -2.06 5.27
N MET A 391 -15.77 -1.86 6.58
CA MET A 391 -14.51 -2.07 7.29
C MET A 391 -14.28 -3.58 7.53
N PRO A 392 -13.01 -4.02 7.69
CA PRO A 392 -12.71 -5.39 8.10
C PRO A 392 -13.35 -5.72 9.45
N GLU A 393 -13.53 -7.02 9.71
CA GLU A 393 -13.98 -7.52 11.02
C GLU A 393 -13.12 -6.89 12.14
N ASP A 394 -13.78 -6.52 13.25
CA ASP A 394 -13.20 -5.82 14.42
C ASP A 394 -12.71 -4.38 14.19
N THR A 395 -13.00 -3.76 13.04
CA THR A 395 -12.68 -2.34 12.80
C THR A 395 -13.94 -1.47 12.71
N THR A 396 -13.99 -0.40 13.48
CA THR A 396 -15.12 0.55 13.46
C THR A 396 -14.90 1.61 12.38
N LEU A 397 -15.93 1.87 11.58
CA LEU A 397 -15.94 3.01 10.68
C LEU A 397 -16.09 4.29 11.52
N ILE A 398 -15.10 5.16 11.49
CA ILE A 398 -15.18 6.45 12.17
C ILE A 398 -16.04 7.39 11.32
N HIS A 399 -17.19 7.78 11.86
CA HIS A 399 -18.08 8.74 11.21
C HIS A 399 -17.74 10.17 11.62
N GLY A 400 -17.47 11.03 10.62
CA GLY A 400 -17.42 12.48 10.81
C GLY A 400 -18.75 13.11 10.41
N ASN A 401 -19.35 13.91 11.31
CA ASN A 401 -20.55 14.70 11.01
C ASN A 401 -20.25 16.20 10.81
N LEU A 402 -19.05 16.52 10.35
CA LEU A 402 -18.61 17.89 10.13
C LEU A 402 -18.74 18.25 8.65
N SER A 403 -19.51 19.29 8.34
CA SER A 403 -19.65 19.82 6.99
C SER A 403 -18.78 21.06 6.78
N SER A 404 -18.29 21.28 5.56
CA SER A 404 -17.57 22.52 5.22
C SER A 404 -18.46 23.76 5.37
N SER A 405 -19.78 23.63 5.18
CA SER A 405 -20.73 24.72 5.43
C SER A 405 -20.73 25.18 6.89
N GLU A 406 -20.63 24.25 7.84
CA GLU A 406 -20.53 24.57 9.27
C GLU A 406 -19.20 25.27 9.58
N ILE A 407 -18.09 24.86 8.95
CA ILE A 407 -16.80 25.55 9.09
C ILE A 407 -16.88 27.00 8.61
N ARG A 408 -17.44 27.24 7.42
CA ARG A 408 -17.58 28.61 6.90
C ARG A 408 -18.47 29.47 7.81
N LYS A 409 -19.58 28.92 8.30
CA LYS A 409 -20.47 29.61 9.23
C LYS A 409 -19.75 30.02 10.52
N ARG A 410 -19.00 29.09 11.14
CA ARG A 410 -18.22 29.38 12.35
C ARG A 410 -17.12 30.41 12.09
N THR A 411 -16.42 30.28 10.97
CA THR A 411 -15.36 31.23 10.56
C THR A 411 -15.91 32.65 10.42
N ALA A 412 -17.06 32.81 9.76
CA ALA A 412 -17.70 34.11 9.60
C ALA A 412 -18.21 34.69 10.94
N MET A 413 -18.73 33.85 11.84
CA MET A 413 -19.16 34.28 13.17
C MET A 413 -17.96 34.74 14.03
N ASP A 414 -16.85 34.01 13.99
CA ASP A 414 -15.63 34.34 14.74
C ASP A 414 -15.01 35.66 14.25
N ALA A 415 -15.00 35.91 12.94
CA ALA A 415 -14.48 37.15 12.35
C ALA A 415 -15.19 38.43 12.84
N THR A 416 -16.41 38.32 13.36
CA THR A 416 -17.15 39.45 13.94
C THR A 416 -16.70 39.81 15.36
N VAL A 417 -16.03 38.89 16.07
CA VAL A 417 -15.53 39.03 17.43
C VAL A 417 -14.02 39.31 17.36
N ARG A 418 -13.68 40.56 17.00
CA ARG A 418 -12.38 41.05 16.48
C ARG A 418 -11.07 40.80 17.26
N ASP A 419 -11.00 40.00 18.33
CA ASP A 419 -9.80 39.95 19.20
C ASP A 419 -9.20 38.56 19.48
N GLU A 420 -9.87 37.47 19.11
CA GLU A 420 -9.32 36.12 19.24
C GLU A 420 -9.33 35.49 17.84
N GLY A 421 -8.27 34.79 17.44
CA GLY A 421 -8.17 34.20 16.10
C GLY A 421 -9.32 33.20 15.79
N LEU A 422 -9.22 32.46 14.67
CA LEU A 422 -10.24 31.47 14.25
C LEU A 422 -10.33 30.23 15.17
N SER A 423 -10.54 30.43 16.47
CA SER A 423 -10.61 29.43 17.52
C SER A 423 -11.86 28.55 17.38
N ALA A 424 -12.96 29.08 16.84
CA ALA A 424 -14.21 28.35 16.68
C ALA A 424 -14.14 27.18 15.69
N VAL A 425 -13.08 27.15 14.86
CA VAL A 425 -12.81 26.09 13.88
C VAL A 425 -11.49 25.34 14.15
N GLU A 426 -10.81 25.67 15.26
CA GLU A 426 -9.63 24.94 15.71
C GLU A 426 -9.98 23.48 16.02
N GLY A 427 -9.12 22.55 15.58
CA GLY A 427 -9.36 21.10 15.72
C GLY A 427 -10.42 20.52 14.77
N LEU A 428 -11.13 21.34 13.99
CA LEU A 428 -12.10 20.87 12.98
C LEU A 428 -11.47 20.74 11.57
N VAL A 429 -10.43 21.53 11.33
CA VAL A 429 -9.55 21.47 10.15
C VAL A 429 -8.09 21.31 10.61
N PRO A 430 -7.17 20.83 9.75
CA PRO A 430 -5.75 20.81 10.08
C PRO A 430 -5.21 22.22 10.33
N ALA A 431 -4.28 22.37 11.29
CA ALA A 431 -3.77 23.68 11.69
C ALA A 431 -3.15 24.48 10.52
N GLY A 432 -2.49 23.83 9.56
CA GLY A 432 -1.96 24.48 8.36
C GLY A 432 -3.05 24.98 7.41
N VAL A 433 -4.19 24.28 7.34
CA VAL A 433 -5.37 24.76 6.60
C VAL A 433 -5.94 25.99 7.28
N LEU A 434 -6.04 25.98 8.61
CA LEU A 434 -6.48 27.12 9.39
C LEU A 434 -5.59 28.35 9.17
N ALA A 435 -4.27 28.17 9.23
CA ALA A 435 -3.30 29.22 8.96
C ALA A 435 -3.43 29.77 7.52
N TYR A 436 -3.69 28.90 6.54
CA TYR A 436 -3.93 29.31 5.15
C TYR A 436 -5.21 30.14 5.02
N ILE A 437 -6.31 29.71 5.64
CA ILE A 437 -7.58 30.46 5.67
C ILE A 437 -7.36 31.86 6.24
N CYS A 438 -6.67 31.98 7.38
CA CYS A 438 -6.33 33.27 7.98
C CYS A 438 -5.50 34.15 7.04
N ARG A 439 -4.45 33.57 6.43
CA ARG A 439 -3.50 34.32 5.59
C ARG A 439 -4.14 34.87 4.32
N GLU A 440 -4.98 34.07 3.68
CA GLU A 440 -5.65 34.44 2.43
C GLU A 440 -7.00 35.17 2.66
N GLY A 441 -7.40 35.38 3.92
CA GLY A 441 -8.64 36.06 4.29
C GLY A 441 -9.91 35.32 3.84
N LEU A 442 -9.87 33.99 3.77
CA LEU A 442 -10.99 33.20 3.25
C LEU A 442 -12.13 33.12 4.27
N TYR A 443 -13.37 33.15 3.77
CA TYR A 443 -14.61 32.99 4.56
C TYR A 443 -14.90 34.07 5.62
N LEU A 444 -14.16 35.18 5.60
CA LEU A 444 -14.33 36.27 6.58
C LEU A 444 -15.53 37.17 6.25
N ASP A 445 -15.95 37.24 4.99
CA ASP A 445 -17.04 38.11 4.51
C ASP A 445 -18.37 37.36 4.25
N THR A 446 -18.49 36.11 4.69
CA THR A 446 -19.74 35.33 4.49
C THR A 446 -20.75 35.58 5.61
N VAL A 447 -21.31 36.79 5.64
CA VAL A 447 -22.60 37.08 6.30
C VAL A 447 -23.61 37.49 5.24
#